data_AF-A0A957Q1S5-F1
#
_entry.id   AF-A0A957Q1S5-F1
#
_cell.length_a   1.000
_cell.length_b   1.000
_cell.length_c   1.000
_cell.angle_alpha   90.00
_cell.angle_beta   90.00
_cell.angle_gamma   90.00
#
_symmetry.space_group_name_H-M   'P 1'
#
loop_
_entity.id
_entity.type
_entity.pdbx_description
1 polymer ?
#
loop_
_entity_poly.entity_id
_entity_poly.type
_entity_poly.pdbx_seq_one_letter_code
_entity_poly.pdbx_strand_id
1 'polypeptide(L)'
;QVAMNALPPRTDYLGAEWATIWRERLEETPPWLIQWLKHQCDGPYWRNGSLAPDYARIDCAMMLIGGWNDGYVNAVLRMMEHCTAPRKAMIGPWVHQLPHNAYPGPTIDWLHECVRFLNFWLKGIENQVMEEPAIVYYQ
;
A
#
# COMPACT_ATOMS: atom_id res chain seq x y z
N GLN A 1 3.56 -20.18 -3.33
CA GLN A 1 4.43 -19.02 -3.04
C GLN A 1 5.73 -19.04 -3.83
N VAL A 2 6.51 -20.14 -3.84
CA VAL A 2 7.76 -20.22 -4.64
C VAL A 2 7.54 -19.89 -6.12
N ALA A 3 6.45 -20.38 -6.73
CA ALA A 3 6.12 -20.09 -8.13
C ALA A 3 5.94 -18.59 -8.45
N MET A 4 5.43 -17.78 -7.50
CA MET A 4 5.32 -16.32 -7.69
C MET A 4 6.64 -15.62 -7.38
N ASN A 5 7.40 -16.11 -6.40
CA ASN A 5 8.65 -15.47 -5.95
C ASN A 5 9.80 -15.69 -6.94
N ALA A 6 9.80 -16.82 -7.65
CA ALA A 6 10.79 -17.17 -8.65
C ALA A 6 10.25 -16.95 -10.08
N LEU A 7 9.36 -15.98 -10.30
CA LEU A 7 8.92 -15.62 -11.65
C LEU A 7 10.12 -15.19 -12.51
N PRO A 8 10.11 -15.51 -13.82
CA PRO A 8 11.16 -15.06 -14.71
C PRO A 8 11.19 -13.53 -14.73
N PRO A 9 12.37 -12.93 -14.84
CA PRO A 9 12.45 -11.49 -15.08
C PRO A 9 11.82 -11.16 -16.43
N ARG A 10 11.45 -9.89 -16.64
CA ARG A 10 10.96 -9.48 -17.95
C ARG A 10 12.07 -9.63 -18.99
N THR A 11 11.77 -10.34 -20.07
CA THR A 11 12.74 -10.71 -21.12
C THR A 11 13.19 -9.51 -21.95
N ASP A 12 12.35 -8.47 -22.05
CA ASP A 12 12.65 -7.23 -22.77
C ASP A 12 13.72 -6.37 -22.10
N TYR A 13 13.94 -6.53 -20.78
CA TYR A 13 15.01 -5.83 -20.05
C TYR A 13 16.35 -6.56 -20.07
N LEU A 14 16.36 -7.89 -20.04
CA LEU A 14 17.58 -8.69 -19.85
C LEU A 14 18.08 -9.39 -21.12
N GLY A 15 17.31 -9.34 -22.21
CA GLY A 15 17.70 -9.96 -23.47
C GLY A 15 18.00 -11.45 -23.29
N ALA A 16 19.10 -11.95 -23.85
CA ALA A 16 19.41 -13.38 -23.90
C ALA A 16 19.68 -14.05 -22.54
N GLU A 17 20.00 -13.29 -21.49
CA GLU A 17 20.41 -13.85 -20.19
C GLU A 17 19.22 -14.20 -19.27
N TRP A 18 18.00 -13.86 -19.67
CA TRP A 18 16.79 -14.02 -18.85
C TRP A 18 16.64 -15.45 -18.30
N ALA A 19 17.00 -16.46 -19.09
CA ALA A 19 16.84 -17.86 -18.73
C ALA A 19 17.84 -18.31 -17.67
N THR A 20 19.08 -17.81 -17.73
CA THR A 20 20.13 -18.09 -16.74
C THR A 20 19.75 -17.47 -15.40
N ILE A 21 19.37 -16.18 -15.40
CA ILE A 21 18.95 -15.46 -14.20
C ILE A 21 17.69 -16.08 -13.59
N TRP A 22 16.75 -16.53 -14.43
CA TRP A 22 15.57 -17.22 -13.93
C TRP A 22 15.92 -18.56 -13.26
N ARG A 23 16.85 -19.33 -13.84
CA ARG A 23 17.32 -20.58 -13.24
C ARG A 23 17.98 -20.34 -11.88
N GLU A 24 18.87 -19.36 -11.79
CA GLU A 24 19.49 -18.98 -10.51
C GLU A 24 18.41 -18.63 -9.46
N ARG A 25 17.37 -17.88 -9.84
CA ARG A 25 16.25 -17.59 -8.92
C ARG A 25 15.50 -18.84 -8.50
N LEU A 26 15.27 -19.80 -9.40
CA LEU A 26 14.60 -21.06 -9.06
C LEU A 26 15.42 -21.89 -8.07
N GLU A 27 16.74 -21.89 -8.21
CA GLU A 27 17.66 -22.65 -7.36
C GLU A 27 17.87 -21.97 -6.00
N GLU A 28 17.97 -20.65 -5.97
CA GLU A 28 18.37 -19.89 -4.78
C GLU A 28 17.22 -19.26 -3.99
N THR A 29 16.00 -19.16 -4.54
CA THR A 29 14.88 -18.52 -3.82
C THR A 29 14.32 -19.44 -2.74
N PRO A 30 14.51 -19.14 -1.44
CA PRO A 30 13.93 -19.97 -0.39
C PRO A 30 12.40 -19.80 -0.34
N PRO A 31 11.64 -20.82 0.08
CA PRO A 31 10.22 -20.67 0.34
C PRO A 31 9.98 -19.70 1.51
N TRP A 32 9.56 -18.46 1.20
CA TRP A 32 9.34 -17.42 2.22
C TRP A 32 8.33 -17.83 3.29
N LEU A 33 7.32 -18.62 2.95
CA LEU A 33 6.37 -19.17 3.92
C LEU A 33 7.06 -19.86 5.10
N ILE A 34 8.13 -20.62 4.83
CA ILE A 34 8.86 -21.33 5.90
C ILE A 34 9.58 -20.34 6.81
N GLN A 35 10.12 -19.25 6.27
CA GLN A 35 10.71 -18.18 7.08
C GLN A 35 9.64 -17.47 7.91
N TRP A 36 8.49 -17.15 7.33
CA TRP A 36 7.37 -16.53 8.06
C TRP A 36 6.84 -17.43 9.17
N LEU A 37 6.74 -18.74 8.91
CA LEU A 37 6.36 -19.75 9.92
C LEU A 37 7.36 -19.88 11.08
N LYS A 38 8.63 -19.53 10.87
CA LYS A 38 9.63 -19.45 11.96
C LYS A 38 9.54 -18.13 12.75
N HIS A 39 8.96 -17.09 12.16
CA HIS A 39 8.80 -15.76 12.75
C HIS A 39 7.32 -15.42 12.96
N GLN A 40 6.64 -16.17 13.83
CA GLN A 40 5.19 -16.03 14.06
C GLN A 40 4.80 -14.78 14.89
N CYS A 41 5.76 -14.17 15.57
CA CYS A 41 5.53 -13.01 16.43
C CYS A 41 6.23 -11.77 15.86
N ASP A 42 5.74 -10.59 16.26
CA ASP A 42 6.47 -9.33 16.03
C ASP A 42 7.89 -9.42 16.57
N GLY A 43 8.84 -8.83 15.85
CA GLY A 43 10.25 -8.91 16.18
C GLY A 43 11.16 -8.35 15.10
N PRO A 44 12.49 -8.45 15.27
CA PRO A 44 13.47 -7.86 14.37
C PRO A 44 13.28 -8.24 12.90
N TYR A 45 12.83 -9.48 12.63
CA TYR A 45 12.53 -9.96 11.29
C TYR A 45 11.48 -9.08 10.57
N TRP A 46 10.36 -8.78 11.22
CA TRP A 46 9.28 -7.98 10.64
C TRP A 46 9.55 -6.47 10.71
N ARG A 47 10.22 -6.02 11.78
CA ARG A 47 10.47 -4.59 12.01
C ARG A 47 11.41 -3.96 10.98
N ASN A 48 12.26 -4.74 10.30
CA ASN A 48 13.11 -4.24 9.22
C ASN A 48 12.31 -3.61 8.05
N GLY A 49 11.09 -4.10 7.79
CA GLY A 49 10.21 -3.55 6.75
C GLY A 49 9.03 -2.76 7.31
N SER A 50 8.98 -2.54 8.62
CA SER A 50 7.84 -1.90 9.29
C SER A 50 8.09 -0.41 9.49
N LEU A 51 7.03 0.38 9.35
CA LEU A 51 7.00 1.76 9.84
C LEU A 51 6.81 1.83 11.36
N ALA A 52 6.28 0.77 11.98
CA ALA A 52 6.11 0.72 13.43
C ALA A 52 7.45 0.38 14.10
N PRO A 53 7.85 1.11 15.16
CA PRO A 53 7.12 2.21 15.81
C PRO A 53 7.41 3.61 15.25
N ASP A 54 8.36 3.74 14.31
CA ASP A 54 8.95 5.01 13.85
C ASP A 54 8.15 5.77 12.78
N TYR A 55 6.85 5.97 13.01
CA TYR A 55 5.97 6.70 12.08
C TYR A 55 6.41 8.15 11.83
N ALA A 56 7.17 8.74 12.75
CA ALA A 56 7.75 10.08 12.62
C ALA A 56 8.75 10.21 11.45
N ARG A 57 9.20 9.09 10.88
CA ARG A 57 10.02 9.07 9.65
C ARG A 57 9.27 9.50 8.40
N ILE A 58 7.94 9.59 8.47
CA ILE A 58 7.10 10.07 7.37
C ILE A 58 6.90 11.56 7.57
N ASP A 59 7.46 12.34 6.64
CA ASP A 59 7.38 13.80 6.61
C ASP A 59 6.59 14.32 5.39
N CYS A 60 6.20 13.42 4.47
CA CYS A 60 5.44 13.75 3.28
C CYS A 60 3.92 13.64 3.51
N ALA A 61 3.17 14.42 2.74
CA ALA A 61 1.72 14.41 2.82
C ALA A 61 1.13 13.08 2.28
N MET A 62 0.14 12.52 2.97
CA MET A 62 -0.45 11.22 2.66
C MET A 62 -1.94 11.31 2.29
N MET A 63 -2.32 10.61 1.21
CA MET A 63 -3.72 10.28 0.90
C MET A 63 -3.91 8.78 1.08
N LEU A 64 -4.64 8.39 2.12
CA LEU A 64 -4.83 7.00 2.52
C LEU A 64 -6.21 6.51 2.06
N ILE A 65 -6.26 5.35 1.41
CA ILE A 65 -7.51 4.76 0.93
C ILE A 65 -7.63 3.36 1.50
N GLY A 66 -8.74 3.07 2.16
CA GLY A 66 -9.00 1.79 2.82
C GLY A 66 -10.40 1.25 2.54
N GLY A 67 -10.58 -0.04 2.79
CA GLY A 67 -11.86 -0.73 2.66
C GLY A 67 -12.22 -1.47 3.94
N TRP A 68 -13.48 -1.41 4.36
CA TRP A 68 -13.98 -2.18 5.51
C TRP A 68 -13.97 -3.69 5.26
N ASN A 69 -14.11 -4.10 4.00
CA ASN A 69 -14.05 -5.50 3.58
C ASN A 69 -12.68 -5.88 2.98
N ASP A 70 -11.67 -5.04 3.17
CA ASP A 70 -10.29 -5.29 2.75
C ASP A 70 -9.54 -6.11 3.82
N GLY A 71 -8.61 -6.96 3.39
CA GLY A 71 -7.77 -7.75 4.30
C GLY A 71 -6.84 -6.90 5.19
N TYR A 72 -6.60 -5.64 4.83
CA TYR A 72 -5.77 -4.65 5.52
C TYR A 72 -6.61 -3.57 6.23
N VAL A 73 -7.78 -3.94 6.74
CA VAL A 73 -8.80 -3.03 7.33
C VAL A 73 -8.25 -1.99 8.33
N ASN A 74 -7.21 -2.33 9.10
CA ASN A 74 -6.67 -1.46 10.15
C ASN A 74 -5.50 -0.56 9.72
N ALA A 75 -4.99 -0.71 8.49
CA ALA A 75 -3.79 0.01 8.06
C ALA A 75 -4.02 1.54 8.01
N VAL A 76 -5.13 1.99 7.40
CA VAL A 76 -5.46 3.41 7.31
C VAL A 76 -5.65 4.03 8.69
N LEU A 77 -6.43 3.39 9.56
CA LEU A 77 -6.68 3.91 10.92
C LEU A 77 -5.38 3.98 11.75
N ARG A 78 -4.52 2.96 11.66
CA ARG A 78 -3.20 2.95 12.32
C ARG A 78 -2.32 4.11 11.86
N MET A 79 -2.31 4.39 10.56
CA MET A 79 -1.55 5.51 10.00
C MET A 79 -2.13 6.86 10.41
N MET A 80 -3.46 7.00 10.42
CA MET A 80 -4.13 8.22 10.86
C MET A 80 -3.90 8.53 12.34
N GLU A 81 -3.80 7.49 13.17
CA GLU A 81 -3.51 7.58 14.60
C GLU A 81 -2.05 7.97 14.90
N HIS A 82 -1.08 7.30 14.26
CA HIS A 82 0.32 7.44 14.66
C HIS A 82 1.16 8.42 13.84
N CYS A 83 0.82 8.67 12.57
CA CYS A 83 1.58 9.61 11.76
C CYS A 83 1.17 11.04 12.07
N THR A 84 2.10 11.98 12.09
CA THR A 84 1.80 13.41 12.32
C THR A 84 1.85 14.26 11.05
N ALA A 85 2.45 13.74 9.97
CA ALA A 85 2.48 14.39 8.68
C ALA A 85 1.06 14.74 8.16
N PRO A 86 0.93 15.75 7.28
CA PRO A 86 -0.34 16.11 6.68
C PRO A 86 -0.99 14.89 6.03
N ARG A 87 -2.25 14.61 6.35
CA ARG A 87 -2.89 13.36 5.96
C ARG A 87 -4.38 13.50 5.76
N LYS A 88 -4.88 12.82 4.73
CA LYS A 88 -6.30 12.64 4.42
C LYS A 88 -6.57 11.15 4.26
N ALA A 89 -7.74 10.71 4.66
CA ALA A 89 -8.16 9.33 4.53
C ALA A 89 -9.58 9.19 3.99
N MET A 90 -9.77 8.15 3.19
CA MET A 90 -11.05 7.73 2.64
C MET A 90 -11.24 6.24 2.91
N ILE A 91 -12.36 5.87 3.53
CA ILE A 91 -12.66 4.47 3.86
C ILE A 91 -14.06 4.12 3.37
N GLY A 92 -14.16 3.18 2.44
CA GLY A 92 -15.45 2.70 1.95
C GLY A 92 -15.74 1.26 2.34
N PRO A 93 -16.89 0.71 1.95
CA PRO A 93 -17.25 -0.68 2.21
C PRO A 93 -16.52 -1.68 1.28
N TRP A 94 -15.46 -1.24 0.61
CA TRP A 94 -14.76 -1.95 -0.47
C TRP A 94 -13.96 -3.16 0.01
N VAL A 95 -13.89 -4.18 -0.86
CA VAL A 95 -12.87 -5.24 -0.83
C VAL A 95 -11.54 -4.73 -1.42
N HIS A 96 -10.55 -5.63 -1.58
CA HIS A 96 -9.22 -5.35 -2.12
C HIS A 96 -9.21 -5.00 -3.62
N GLN A 97 -9.85 -3.88 -3.95
CA GLN A 97 -10.01 -3.31 -5.27
C GLN A 97 -10.07 -1.77 -5.18
N LEU A 98 -9.85 -1.11 -6.30
CA LEU A 98 -9.94 0.35 -6.36
C LEU A 98 -11.39 0.82 -6.18
N PRO A 99 -11.66 1.93 -5.45
CA PRO A 99 -13.01 2.33 -5.05
C PRO A 99 -14.06 2.45 -6.16
N HIS A 100 -13.65 2.83 -7.37
CA HIS A 100 -14.54 2.95 -8.53
C HIS A 100 -15.06 1.61 -9.07
N ASN A 101 -14.34 0.51 -8.82
CA ASN A 101 -14.65 -0.84 -9.30
C ASN A 101 -14.88 -1.85 -8.16
N ALA A 102 -14.87 -1.40 -6.91
CA ALA A 102 -14.94 -2.27 -5.75
C ALA A 102 -16.39 -2.56 -5.33
N TYR A 103 -16.57 -3.70 -4.66
CA TYR A 103 -17.82 -4.13 -4.03
C TYR A 103 -17.56 -4.40 -2.53
N PRO A 104 -18.56 -4.33 -1.65
CA PRO A 104 -19.86 -3.67 -1.83
C PRO A 104 -19.72 -2.19 -2.19
N GLY A 105 -20.74 -1.67 -2.89
CA GLY A 105 -20.84 -0.25 -3.18
C GLY A 105 -21.15 0.56 -1.90
N PRO A 106 -21.12 1.89 -1.96
CA PRO A 106 -21.04 2.70 -3.18
C PRO A 106 -19.64 2.69 -3.82
N THR A 107 -19.60 2.74 -5.15
CA THR A 107 -18.36 3.05 -5.87
C THR A 107 -18.14 4.56 -5.89
N ILE A 108 -16.89 4.99 -5.77
CA ILE A 108 -16.54 6.42 -5.65
C ILE A 108 -15.43 6.77 -6.66
N ASP A 109 -15.50 8.00 -7.20
CA ASP A 109 -14.41 8.59 -7.99
C ASP A 109 -13.24 9.01 -7.09
N TRP A 110 -12.51 8.00 -6.63
CA TRP A 110 -11.31 8.18 -5.80
C TRP A 110 -10.19 8.92 -6.54
N LEU A 111 -10.15 8.84 -7.87
CA LEU A 111 -9.11 9.47 -8.66
C LEU A 111 -9.27 10.99 -8.63
N HIS A 112 -10.51 11.49 -8.68
CA HIS A 112 -10.79 12.91 -8.47
C HIS A 112 -10.20 13.42 -7.16
N GLU A 113 -10.44 12.69 -6.05
CA GLU A 113 -9.91 13.07 -4.74
C GLU A 113 -8.37 13.00 -4.67
N CYS A 114 -7.76 11.97 -5.27
CA CYS A 114 -6.30 11.91 -5.39
C CYS A 114 -5.74 13.09 -6.19
N VAL A 115 -6.37 13.47 -7.30
CA VAL A 115 -5.93 14.61 -8.12
C VAL A 115 -6.07 15.92 -7.36
N ARG A 116 -7.15 16.13 -6.60
CA ARG A 116 -7.30 17.31 -5.73
C ARG A 116 -6.17 17.38 -4.71
N PHE A 117 -5.91 16.28 -4.01
CA PHE A 117 -4.83 16.20 -3.03
C PHE A 117 -3.46 16.47 -3.63
N LEU A 118 -3.13 15.84 -4.76
CA LEU A 118 -1.85 16.01 -5.44
C LEU A 118 -1.71 17.42 -6.05
N ASN A 119 -2.77 18.01 -6.59
CA ASN A 119 -2.73 19.38 -7.10
C ASN A 119 -2.39 20.39 -5.98
N PHE A 120 -2.91 20.19 -4.77
CA PHE A 120 -2.55 21.01 -3.62
C PHE A 120 -1.05 20.84 -3.27
N TRP A 121 -0.60 19.61 -3.01
CA TRP A 121 0.77 19.36 -2.51
C TRP A 121 1.88 19.47 -3.55
N LEU A 122 1.61 19.16 -4.82
CA LEU A 122 2.63 19.15 -5.87
C LEU A 122 2.57 20.36 -6.80
N LYS A 123 1.43 21.05 -6.88
CA LYS A 123 1.26 22.21 -7.77
C LYS A 123 0.89 23.51 -7.04
N GLY A 124 0.66 23.47 -5.72
CA GLY A 124 0.27 24.65 -4.95
C GLY A 124 -1.10 25.20 -5.36
N ILE A 125 -2.00 24.35 -5.89
CA ILE A 125 -3.34 24.78 -6.29
C ILE A 125 -4.26 24.73 -5.07
N GLU A 126 -4.67 25.90 -4.60
CA GLU A 126 -5.65 26.05 -3.52
C GLU A 126 -7.01 25.50 -3.95
N ASN A 127 -7.50 24.49 -3.23
CA ASN A 127 -8.74 23.78 -3.55
C ASN A 127 -9.47 23.23 -2.30
N GLN A 128 -9.14 23.77 -1.12
CA GLN A 128 -9.74 23.46 0.19
C GLN A 128 -9.62 21.99 0.64
N VAL A 129 -8.90 21.13 -0.09
CA VAL A 129 -8.82 19.68 0.22
C VAL A 129 -8.27 19.40 1.62
N MET A 130 -7.41 20.29 2.14
CA MET A 130 -6.83 20.20 3.48
C MET A 130 -7.68 20.86 4.58
N GLU A 131 -8.72 21.62 4.23
CA GLU A 131 -9.67 22.23 5.18
C GLU A 131 -10.83 21.29 5.52
N GLU A 132 -11.10 20.33 4.63
CA GLU A 132 -12.08 19.27 4.82
C GLU A 132 -11.68 18.30 5.94
N PRO A 133 -12.63 17.48 6.45
CA PRO A 133 -12.35 16.45 7.43
C PRO A 133 -11.17 15.54 7.03
N ALA A 134 -10.30 15.25 8.00
CA ALA A 134 -9.12 14.41 7.79
C ALA A 134 -9.48 12.96 7.42
N ILE A 135 -10.66 12.48 7.83
CA ILE A 135 -11.20 11.15 7.51
C ILE A 135 -12.61 11.31 6.97
N VAL A 136 -12.87 10.73 5.80
CA VAL A 136 -14.20 10.55 5.22
C VAL A 136 -14.46 9.06 5.09
N TYR A 137 -15.65 8.60 5.48
CA TYR A 137 -16.04 7.21 5.28
C TYR A 137 -17.38 7.11 4.54
N TYR A 138 -17.53 6.03 3.80
CA TYR A 138 -18.71 5.69 3.01
C TYR A 138 -19.34 4.41 3.57
N GLN A 139 -20.66 4.36 3.61
CA GLN A 139 -21.46 3.22 4.09
C GLN A 139 -22.39 2.73 2.98
#